data_AF-A0A7S6M2R5-F1
#
_entry.id   AF-A0A7S6M2R5-F1
#
_cell.length_a   1.000
_cell.length_b   1.000
_cell.length_c   1.000
_cell.angle_alpha   90.00
_cell.angle_beta   90.00
_cell.angle_gamma   90.00
#
_symmetry.space_group_name_H-M   'P 1'
#
loop_
_entity.id
_entity.type
_entity.pdbx_description
1 polymer ?
#
loop_
_entity_poly.entity_id
_entity_poly.type
_entity_poly.pdbx_seq_one_letter_code
_entity_poly.pdbx_strand_id
1 'polypeptide(L)'
;MQQRYQMLGELLVESGILTNLQLMAALAAQESTHRRLGEIVVERGYTTEDQIVSFLAEQYGLRVAEEFQLEPSPEAIDLIDADFAYASGVLPLRVNEDALECVVSDPVDINLTDAITQRTGKRVRLLLSTASKIEAAVRKAYGLASDSRSVDASEFPGLEPRFCNLELGWHCGHNSVLHCWDEKFGRRVSLIAVPANSPAREEQFELVRTAAERSVPGVAAVHDWVSTPSFDYFVLDKLEGEPLDRILAKLGPRDVAQTARIAIQVAEAIEFLTFGSRSSGIITPQNVVVKADGTASLAPLALPSYAVFGTSRAGVSMDLYELGHFMKDCLAGQVNAPQPTGSYTLPAMQDVIDRCIGVRTEEPFASPLQVARRLRSFSWAPKSFAKAPDLGTPQQADKTALLGSVETLPAKKRSWLEALFGRKAA
;
A
#
# COMPACT_ATOMS: atom_id res chain seq x y z
N MET A 1 16.97 39.63 -10.57
CA MET A 1 17.91 38.50 -10.57
C MET A 1 17.09 37.23 -10.59
N GLN A 2 17.20 36.45 -11.66
CA GLN A 2 16.39 35.25 -11.87
C GLN A 2 17.05 34.12 -11.07
N GLN A 3 16.49 33.76 -9.92
CA GLN A 3 17.01 32.66 -9.09
C GLN A 3 16.95 31.37 -9.92
N ARG A 4 18.12 30.84 -10.24
CA ARG A 4 18.30 29.59 -10.97
C ARG A 4 17.97 28.47 -9.98
N TYR A 5 16.81 27.85 -10.12
CA TYR A 5 16.46 26.63 -9.37
C TYR A 5 17.52 25.56 -9.69
N GLN A 6 18.43 25.31 -8.75
CA GLN A 6 19.31 24.13 -8.82
C GLN A 6 18.50 22.92 -8.40
N MET A 7 18.63 21.81 -9.13
CA MET A 7 17.95 20.56 -8.79
C MET A 7 18.58 19.97 -7.53
N LEU A 8 17.76 19.38 -6.65
CA LEU A 8 18.20 18.75 -5.37
C LEU A 8 19.43 17.84 -5.56
N GLY A 9 19.47 17.09 -6.65
CA GLY A 9 20.60 16.21 -6.97
C GLY A 9 21.93 16.92 -7.15
N GLU A 10 21.94 18.06 -7.84
CA GLU A 10 23.16 18.86 -8.05
C GLU A 10 23.66 19.45 -6.73
N LEU A 11 22.73 19.95 -5.92
CA LEU A 11 22.99 20.50 -4.59
C LEU A 11 23.58 19.46 -3.62
N LEU A 12 23.08 18.22 -3.66
CA LEU A 12 23.63 17.12 -2.86
C LEU A 12 25.03 16.69 -3.32
N VAL A 13 25.37 16.87 -4.60
CA VAL A 13 26.73 16.60 -5.11
C VAL A 13 27.70 17.74 -4.75
N GLU A 14 27.27 19.00 -4.88
CA GLU A 14 28.07 20.17 -4.52
C GLU A 14 28.43 20.20 -3.03
N SER A 15 27.52 19.74 -2.17
CA SER A 15 27.74 19.61 -0.72
C SER A 15 28.56 18.38 -0.31
N GLY A 16 28.89 17.49 -1.24
CA GLY A 16 29.65 16.27 -0.98
C GLY A 16 28.84 15.14 -0.31
N ILE A 17 27.51 15.28 -0.17
CA ILE A 17 26.62 14.23 0.33
C ILE A 17 26.50 13.09 -0.68
N LEU A 18 26.51 13.42 -1.98
CA LEU A 18 26.52 12.45 -3.07
C LEU A 18 27.73 12.64 -3.98
N THR A 19 28.18 11.54 -4.58
CA THR A 19 29.05 11.58 -5.75
C THR A 19 28.21 11.69 -7.02
N ASN A 20 28.81 12.20 -8.11
CA ASN A 20 28.16 12.19 -9.44
C ASN A 20 27.67 10.79 -9.86
N LEU A 21 28.42 9.73 -9.52
CA LEU A 21 28.03 8.36 -9.83
C LEU A 21 26.79 7.91 -9.03
N GLN A 22 26.73 8.25 -7.74
CA GLN A 22 25.56 7.98 -6.89
C GLN A 22 24.34 8.76 -7.35
N LEU A 23 24.51 10.02 -7.76
CA LEU A 23 23.45 10.84 -8.33
C LEU A 23 22.90 10.22 -9.63
N MET A 24 23.78 9.82 -10.56
CA MET A 24 23.35 9.16 -11.81
C MET A 24 22.58 7.86 -11.53
N ALA A 25 23.06 7.05 -10.60
CA ALA A 25 22.37 5.82 -10.20
C ALA A 25 20.99 6.09 -9.56
N ALA A 26 20.88 7.18 -8.78
CA ALA A 26 19.63 7.58 -8.15
C ALA A 26 18.64 8.20 -9.15
N LEU A 27 19.11 8.98 -10.14
CA LEU A 27 18.30 9.54 -11.22
C LEU A 27 17.75 8.45 -12.15
N ALA A 28 18.58 7.45 -12.51
CA ALA A 28 18.11 6.29 -13.29
C ALA A 28 17.03 5.51 -12.54
N ALA A 29 17.18 5.35 -11.22
CA ALA A 29 16.16 4.76 -10.38
C ALA A 29 14.90 5.63 -10.31
N GLN A 30 15.03 6.96 -10.20
CA GLN A 30 13.92 7.91 -10.19
C GLN A 30 13.12 7.86 -11.49
N GLU A 31 13.77 7.76 -12.63
CA GLU A 31 13.11 7.65 -13.94
C GLU A 31 12.28 6.35 -14.05
N SER A 32 12.79 5.25 -13.49
CA SER A 32 12.10 3.95 -13.51
C SER A 32 11.02 3.76 -12.43
N THR A 33 11.11 4.47 -11.30
CA THR A 33 10.23 4.28 -10.14
C THR A 33 9.27 5.45 -9.90
N HIS A 34 9.52 6.61 -10.53
CA HIS A 34 8.84 7.88 -10.30
C HIS A 34 8.81 8.34 -8.82
N ARG A 35 9.70 7.78 -7.98
CA ARG A 35 9.87 8.16 -6.57
C ARG A 35 10.70 9.43 -6.43
N ARG A 36 10.66 10.07 -5.26
CA ARG A 36 11.44 11.28 -5.01
C ARG A 36 12.92 10.94 -4.92
N LEU A 37 13.79 11.77 -5.50
CA LEU A 37 15.24 11.53 -5.52
C LEU A 37 15.82 11.33 -4.11
N GLY A 38 15.33 12.10 -3.13
CA GLY A 38 15.69 11.99 -1.71
C GLY A 38 15.42 10.61 -1.10
N GLU A 39 14.26 10.01 -1.38
CA GLU A 39 13.90 8.67 -0.88
C GLU A 39 14.85 7.60 -1.42
N ILE A 40 15.19 7.71 -2.70
CA ILE A 40 16.03 6.72 -3.39
C ILE A 40 17.47 6.78 -2.86
N VAL A 41 17.99 7.97 -2.57
CA VAL A 41 19.37 8.10 -2.04
C VAL A 41 19.47 7.62 -0.58
N VAL A 42 18.39 7.75 0.21
CA VAL A 42 18.33 7.19 1.57
C VAL A 42 18.23 5.67 1.53
N GLU A 43 17.32 5.11 0.72
CA GLU A 43 17.15 3.66 0.59
C GLU A 43 18.42 2.97 0.11
N ARG A 44 19.17 3.60 -0.79
CA ARG A 44 20.46 3.10 -1.28
C ARG A 44 21.61 3.28 -0.29
N GLY A 45 21.35 3.84 0.88
CA GLY A 45 22.32 4.05 1.95
C GLY A 45 23.37 5.11 1.64
N TYR A 46 23.10 6.03 0.71
CA TYR A 46 24.04 7.09 0.36
C TYR A 46 24.03 8.24 1.37
N THR A 47 22.90 8.44 2.05
CA THR A 47 22.69 9.49 3.06
C THR A 47 21.52 9.08 3.97
N THR A 48 21.24 9.85 5.02
CA THR A 48 20.07 9.64 5.90
C THR A 48 18.99 10.69 5.69
N GLU A 49 17.74 10.40 6.10
CA GLU A 49 16.66 11.39 6.05
C GLU A 49 17.01 12.65 6.85
N ASP A 50 17.59 12.50 8.04
CA ASP A 50 18.00 13.64 8.87
C ASP A 50 19.10 14.49 8.20
N GLN A 51 20.02 13.88 7.45
CA GLN A 51 21.05 14.61 6.69
C GLN A 51 20.44 15.42 5.53
N ILE A 52 19.48 14.83 4.80
CA ILE A 52 18.74 15.56 3.74
C ILE A 52 17.94 16.71 4.32
N VAL A 53 17.21 16.47 5.42
CA VAL A 53 16.41 17.51 6.09
C VAL A 53 17.29 18.65 6.59
N SER A 54 18.42 18.33 7.23
CA SER A 54 19.38 19.34 7.71
C SER A 54 19.93 20.17 6.55
N PHE A 55 20.27 19.52 5.44
CA PHE A 55 20.73 20.20 4.23
C PHE A 55 19.66 21.14 3.65
N LEU A 56 18.43 20.65 3.48
CA LEU A 56 17.31 21.45 2.97
C LEU A 56 16.98 22.63 3.90
N ALA A 57 17.04 22.43 5.22
CA ALA A 57 16.82 23.48 6.20
C ALA A 57 17.85 24.61 6.07
N GLU A 58 19.13 24.27 5.90
CA GLU A 58 20.19 25.25 5.67
C GLU A 58 20.00 25.99 4.33
N GLN A 59 19.73 25.26 3.24
CA GLN A 59 19.57 25.84 1.90
C GLN A 59 18.39 26.82 1.80
N TYR A 60 17.26 26.49 2.42
CA TYR A 60 16.04 27.31 2.35
C TYR A 60 15.84 28.22 3.56
N GLY A 61 16.78 28.22 4.53
CA GLY A 61 16.69 29.03 5.74
C GLY A 61 15.50 28.67 6.63
N LEU A 62 15.12 27.40 6.66
CA LEU A 62 13.99 26.87 7.42
C LEU A 62 14.45 26.27 8.75
N ARG A 63 13.56 26.23 9.74
CA ARG A 63 13.82 25.52 10.99
C ARG A 63 13.43 24.06 10.86
N VAL A 64 14.27 23.16 11.40
CA VAL A 64 13.90 21.76 11.60
C VAL A 64 13.05 21.66 12.85
N ALA A 65 11.92 20.96 12.77
CA ALA A 65 11.05 20.70 13.89
C ALA A 65 11.68 19.64 14.80
N GLU A 66 11.80 19.96 16.08
CA GLU A 66 12.24 18.97 17.08
C GLU A 66 11.14 17.94 17.29
N GLU A 67 11.51 16.72 17.68
CA GLU A 67 10.56 15.60 17.81
C GLU A 67 9.46 15.86 18.84
N PHE A 68 9.80 16.52 19.96
CA PHE A 68 8.83 16.94 20.98
C PHE A 68 7.88 18.06 20.51
N GLN A 69 8.19 18.73 19.39
CA GLN A 69 7.37 19.80 18.82
C GLN A 69 6.33 19.26 17.82
N LEU A 70 6.37 17.98 17.47
CA LEU A 70 5.46 17.31 16.53
C LEU A 70 4.10 16.96 17.18
N GLU A 71 3.56 17.86 17.99
CA GLU A 71 2.27 17.69 18.64
C GLU A 71 1.33 18.83 18.22
N PRO A 72 0.41 18.60 17.25
CA PRO A 72 -0.55 19.61 16.80
C PRO A 72 -1.46 20.16 17.90
N SER A 73 -1.94 21.39 17.72
CA SER A 73 -3.03 21.94 18.53
C SER A 73 -4.36 21.48 17.93
N PRO A 74 -5.42 21.30 18.75
CA PRO A 74 -6.72 20.85 18.26
C PRO A 74 -7.26 21.72 17.11
N GLU A 75 -7.06 23.03 17.21
CA GLU A 75 -7.52 24.00 16.21
C GLU A 75 -6.78 23.86 14.87
N ALA A 76 -5.54 23.38 14.88
CA ALA A 76 -4.75 23.14 13.68
C ALA A 76 -5.19 21.85 12.97
N ILE A 77 -5.55 20.81 13.74
CA ILE A 77 -6.09 19.55 13.24
C ILE A 77 -7.44 19.76 12.56
N ASP A 78 -8.31 20.60 13.12
CA ASP A 78 -9.64 20.88 12.56
C ASP A 78 -9.60 21.57 11.18
N LEU A 79 -8.47 22.19 10.81
CA LEU A 79 -8.31 22.92 9.55
C LEU A 79 -7.86 22.05 8.38
N ILE A 80 -7.26 20.90 8.65
CA ILE A 80 -6.77 19.98 7.64
C ILE A 80 -7.31 18.59 7.96
N ASP A 81 -8.06 17.97 7.05
CA ASP A 81 -8.56 16.61 7.27
C ASP A 81 -7.44 15.55 7.21
N ALA A 82 -7.69 14.39 7.82
CA ALA A 82 -6.72 13.30 7.95
C ALA A 82 -6.26 12.76 6.58
N ASP A 83 -7.19 12.64 5.62
CA ASP A 83 -6.91 12.12 4.27
C ASP A 83 -5.91 13.02 3.54
N PHE A 84 -6.09 14.35 3.64
CA PHE A 84 -5.19 15.32 3.05
C PHE A 84 -3.83 15.34 3.77
N ALA A 85 -3.83 15.37 5.10
CA ALA A 85 -2.58 15.35 5.89
C ALA A 85 -1.71 14.13 5.54
N TYR A 86 -2.34 12.96 5.39
CA TYR A 86 -1.66 11.72 5.03
C TYR A 86 -1.21 11.71 3.56
N ALA A 87 -2.11 11.99 2.62
CA ALA A 87 -1.80 11.93 1.19
C ALA A 87 -0.75 12.97 0.76
N SER A 88 -0.73 14.12 1.41
CA SER A 88 0.20 15.22 1.12
C SER A 88 1.44 15.25 2.03
N GLY A 89 1.54 14.34 3.01
CA GLY A 89 2.70 14.26 3.90
C GLY A 89 2.95 15.55 4.69
N VAL A 90 1.88 16.15 5.23
CA VAL A 90 1.93 17.41 5.96
C VAL A 90 1.27 17.28 7.34
N LEU A 91 1.93 17.82 8.36
CA LEU A 91 1.40 17.90 9.72
C LEU A 91 1.09 19.36 10.05
N PRO A 92 -0.19 19.77 10.21
CA PRO A 92 -0.49 21.07 10.79
C PRO A 92 -0.05 21.06 12.26
N LEU A 93 0.62 22.12 12.73
CA LEU A 93 1.04 22.22 14.13
C LEU A 93 0.25 23.25 14.90
N ARG A 94 0.29 24.51 14.45
CA ARG A 94 -0.25 25.64 15.21
C ARG A 94 -0.97 26.57 14.26
N VAL A 95 -2.12 27.07 14.69
CA VAL A 95 -2.85 28.10 13.96
C VAL A 95 -2.97 29.36 14.81
N ASN A 96 -2.70 30.50 14.19
CA ASN A 96 -2.98 31.83 14.72
C ASN A 96 -3.98 32.56 13.80
N GLU A 97 -4.27 33.84 14.07
CA GLU A 97 -5.26 34.62 13.32
C GLU A 97 -5.00 34.67 11.80
N ASP A 98 -3.75 34.75 11.37
CA ASP A 98 -3.41 34.89 9.93
C ASP A 98 -2.58 33.74 9.35
N ALA A 99 -2.05 32.84 10.19
CA ALA A 99 -1.07 31.85 9.74
C ALA A 99 -1.30 30.46 10.32
N LEU A 100 -1.02 29.45 9.51
CA LEU A 100 -0.96 28.04 9.89
C LEU A 100 0.48 27.56 9.75
N GLU A 101 1.07 27.13 10.85
CA GLU A 101 2.38 26.50 10.88
C GLU A 101 2.23 25.01 10.56
N CYS A 102 2.95 24.53 9.54
CA CYS A 102 2.92 23.16 9.05
C CYS A 102 4.33 22.57 8.99
N VAL A 103 4.46 21.27 9.29
CA VAL A 103 5.70 20.50 9.09
C VAL A 103 5.59 19.72 7.79
N VAL A 104 6.61 19.83 6.95
CA VAL A 104 6.69 19.15 5.65
C VAL A 104 8.06 18.49 5.48
N SER A 105 8.13 17.46 4.63
CA SER A 105 9.38 16.81 4.23
C SER A 105 10.02 17.46 3.00
N ASP A 106 9.24 18.22 2.22
CA ASP A 106 9.68 18.91 1.01
C ASP A 106 9.23 20.38 1.01
N PRO A 107 10.16 21.34 1.18
CA PRO A 107 9.84 22.76 1.29
C PRO A 107 9.55 23.43 -0.06
N VAL A 108 9.83 22.78 -1.20
CA VAL A 108 9.64 23.37 -2.54
C VAL A 108 8.35 22.94 -3.23
N ASP A 109 7.49 22.19 -2.54
CA ASP A 109 6.17 21.83 -3.05
C ASP A 109 5.21 23.02 -2.97
N ILE A 110 5.27 23.89 -3.98
CA ILE A 110 4.42 25.09 -4.08
C ILE A 110 2.94 24.70 -4.14
N ASN A 111 2.61 23.57 -4.78
CA ASN A 111 1.23 23.11 -4.89
C ASN A 111 0.65 22.75 -3.52
N LEU A 112 1.45 22.16 -2.64
CA LEU A 112 1.07 21.87 -1.25
C LEU A 112 0.73 23.16 -0.50
N THR A 113 1.61 24.16 -0.55
CA THR A 113 1.37 25.44 0.14
C THR A 113 0.15 26.18 -0.38
N ASP A 114 -0.08 26.17 -1.70
CA ASP A 114 -1.26 26.79 -2.32
C ASP A 114 -2.55 26.05 -1.95
N ALA A 115 -2.52 24.70 -1.95
CA ALA A 115 -3.66 23.88 -1.58
C ALA A 115 -4.06 24.09 -0.10
N ILE A 116 -3.09 24.16 0.81
CA ILE A 116 -3.36 24.45 2.23
C ILE A 116 -3.92 25.87 2.38
N THR A 117 -3.32 26.86 1.69
CA THR A 117 -3.78 28.25 1.75
C THR A 117 -5.22 28.39 1.23
N GLN A 118 -5.56 27.73 0.12
CA GLN A 118 -6.92 27.76 -0.44
C GLN A 118 -7.96 27.09 0.47
N ARG A 119 -7.59 26.00 1.16
CA ARG A 119 -8.50 25.29 2.07
C ARG A 119 -8.72 26.04 3.38
N THR A 120 -7.65 26.60 3.94
CA THR A 120 -7.66 27.15 5.30
C THR A 120 -7.85 28.65 5.34
N GLY A 121 -7.60 29.34 4.22
CA GLY A 121 -7.56 30.82 4.16
C GLY A 121 -6.38 31.43 4.92
N LYS A 122 -5.46 30.62 5.45
CA LYS A 122 -4.33 31.05 6.28
C LYS A 122 -3.04 31.06 5.47
N ARG A 123 -2.13 31.96 5.83
CA ARG A 123 -0.77 31.94 5.31
C ARG A 123 0.00 30.75 5.89
N VAL A 124 0.61 29.93 5.04
CA VAL A 124 1.39 28.77 5.50
C VAL A 124 2.79 29.20 5.97
N ARG A 125 3.20 28.74 7.15
CA ARG A 125 4.58 28.81 7.67
C ARG A 125 5.15 27.39 7.73
N LEU A 126 6.28 27.16 7.10
CA LEU A 126 6.86 25.82 6.99
C LEU A 126 7.94 25.58 8.03
N LEU A 127 7.90 24.39 8.62
CA LEU A 127 8.96 23.74 9.35
C LEU A 127 9.34 22.44 8.61
N LEU A 128 10.58 22.00 8.76
CA LEU A 128 11.06 20.77 8.14
C LEU A 128 11.16 19.63 9.14
N SER A 129 10.80 18.42 8.71
CA SER A 129 11.11 17.19 9.43
C SER A 129 11.23 16.04 8.44
N THR A 130 11.64 14.87 8.92
CA THR A 130 11.73 13.69 8.07
C THR A 130 10.34 13.17 7.73
N ALA A 131 10.19 12.56 6.54
CA ALA A 131 8.91 11.99 6.10
C ALA A 131 8.39 10.96 7.12
N SER A 132 9.29 10.12 7.64
CA SER A 132 8.97 9.10 8.65
C SER A 132 8.41 9.71 9.95
N LYS A 133 9.00 10.80 10.44
CA LYS A 133 8.56 11.49 11.67
C LYS A 133 7.21 12.19 11.48
N ILE A 134 7.02 12.83 10.32
CA ILE A 134 5.75 13.49 9.96
C ILE A 134 4.64 12.44 9.90
N GLU A 135 4.88 11.32 9.25
CA GLU A 135 3.89 10.26 9.12
C GLU A 135 3.47 9.69 10.48
N ALA A 136 4.43 9.37 11.35
CA ALA A 136 4.14 8.90 12.71
C ALA A 136 3.31 9.92 13.50
N ALA A 137 3.65 11.21 13.39
CA ALA A 137 2.94 12.29 14.06
C ALA A 137 1.53 12.54 13.49
N VAL A 138 1.34 12.48 12.17
CA VAL A 138 0.01 12.57 11.52
C VAL A 138 -0.86 11.40 11.98
N ARG A 139 -0.30 10.18 12.03
CA ARG A 139 -1.04 9.01 12.50
C ARG A 139 -1.52 9.17 13.95
N LYS A 140 -0.63 9.63 14.83
CA LYS A 140 -0.95 9.92 16.24
C LYS A 140 -1.98 11.04 16.38
N ALA A 141 -1.82 12.14 15.64
CA ALA A 141 -2.62 13.35 15.73
C ALA A 141 -4.08 13.15 15.30
N TYR A 142 -4.30 12.45 14.19
CA TYR A 142 -5.63 12.26 13.62
C TYR A 142 -6.37 11.05 14.19
N GLY A 143 -5.85 10.44 15.28
CA GLY A 143 -6.44 9.23 15.84
C GLY A 143 -6.38 8.03 14.88
N LEU A 144 -5.55 8.11 13.84
CA LEU A 144 -5.11 6.99 13.01
C LEU A 144 -4.04 6.17 13.76
N ALA A 145 -4.13 6.15 15.09
CA ALA A 145 -3.32 5.31 15.95
C ALA A 145 -3.36 3.89 15.37
N SER A 146 -2.20 3.26 15.26
CA SER A 146 -2.15 1.81 15.10
C SER A 146 -3.10 1.24 16.14
N ASP A 147 -4.01 0.37 15.72
CA ASP A 147 -4.97 -0.32 16.59
C ASP A 147 -4.30 -1.18 17.69
N SER A 148 -2.97 -1.05 17.87
CA SER A 148 -2.10 -1.60 18.89
C SER A 148 -2.53 -1.20 20.30
N ARG A 149 -3.35 -2.06 20.93
CA ARG A 149 -3.67 -1.97 22.37
C ARG A 149 -2.64 -2.79 23.16
N SER A 150 -2.06 -2.23 24.23
CA SER A 150 -1.30 -3.05 25.17
C SER A 150 -2.22 -4.12 25.80
N VAL A 151 -1.82 -5.38 25.72
CA VAL A 151 -2.60 -6.52 26.23
C VAL A 151 -1.83 -7.26 27.31
N ASP A 152 -2.56 -7.81 28.27
CA ASP A 152 -1.98 -8.64 29.31
C ASP A 152 -1.78 -10.07 28.79
N ALA A 153 -0.71 -10.75 29.23
CA ALA A 153 -0.44 -12.13 28.83
C ALA A 153 -1.56 -13.10 29.26
N SER A 154 -2.34 -12.75 30.29
CA SER A 154 -3.53 -13.52 30.71
C SER A 154 -4.63 -13.58 29.66
N GLU A 155 -4.69 -12.63 28.73
CA GLU A 155 -5.61 -12.69 27.57
C GLU A 155 -5.20 -13.79 26.57
N PHE A 156 -3.93 -14.23 26.62
CA PHE A 156 -3.31 -15.21 25.73
C PHE A 156 -2.69 -16.36 26.54
N PRO A 157 -3.52 -17.22 27.16
CA PRO A 157 -3.06 -18.30 28.04
C PRO A 157 -2.14 -19.30 27.35
N GLY A 158 -1.06 -19.64 28.03
CA GLY A 158 -0.05 -20.59 27.58
C GLY A 158 1.02 -19.97 26.67
N LEU A 159 0.95 -18.67 26.38
CA LEU A 159 2.05 -17.95 25.76
C LEU A 159 3.28 -17.99 26.67
N GLU A 160 4.45 -18.28 26.09
CA GLU A 160 5.68 -18.40 26.87
C GLU A 160 6.10 -17.06 27.49
N PRO A 161 6.60 -17.05 28.75
CA PRO A 161 7.00 -15.81 29.44
C PRO A 161 8.10 -14.99 28.74
N ARG A 162 8.81 -15.57 27.77
CA ARG A 162 9.84 -14.87 26.97
C ARG A 162 9.28 -13.75 26.11
N PHE A 163 7.98 -13.76 25.83
CA PHE A 163 7.32 -12.74 25.04
C PHE A 163 6.77 -11.66 25.96
N CYS A 164 7.42 -10.49 25.96
CA CYS A 164 7.06 -9.36 26.82
C CYS A 164 6.65 -8.13 25.99
N ASN A 165 6.04 -7.14 26.64
CA ASN A 165 5.50 -5.93 26.02
C ASN A 165 4.51 -6.25 24.87
N LEU A 166 3.48 -7.03 25.19
CA LEU A 166 2.48 -7.47 24.22
C LEU A 166 1.58 -6.30 23.78
N GLU A 167 1.51 -6.10 22.48
CA GLU A 167 0.65 -5.13 21.81
C GLU A 167 -0.24 -5.85 20.79
N LEU A 168 -1.56 -5.78 20.96
CA LEU A 168 -2.53 -6.32 20.02
C LEU A 168 -2.66 -5.42 18.81
N GLY A 169 -1.97 -5.77 17.72
CA GLY A 169 -1.97 -5.01 16.47
C GLY A 169 -3.29 -5.13 15.71
N TRP A 170 -3.65 -6.34 15.27
CA TRP A 170 -4.80 -6.54 14.37
C TRP A 170 -5.57 -7.81 14.69
N HIS A 171 -6.82 -7.87 14.23
CA HIS A 171 -7.55 -9.11 14.06
C HIS A 171 -7.68 -9.41 12.57
N CYS A 172 -7.34 -10.63 12.17
CA CYS A 172 -7.42 -11.13 10.79
C CYS A 172 -8.29 -12.39 10.80
N GLY A 173 -9.56 -12.25 10.41
CA GLY A 173 -10.54 -13.32 10.59
C GLY A 173 -10.75 -13.64 12.07
N HIS A 174 -10.50 -14.90 12.47
CA HIS A 174 -10.55 -15.34 13.88
C HIS A 174 -9.20 -15.24 14.60
N ASN A 175 -8.14 -14.85 13.89
CA ASN A 175 -6.79 -14.80 14.44
C ASN A 175 -6.48 -13.41 15.01
N SER A 176 -5.67 -13.38 16.07
CA SER A 176 -5.14 -12.14 16.64
C SER A 176 -3.67 -12.01 16.31
N VAL A 177 -3.25 -10.83 15.83
CA VAL A 177 -1.85 -10.51 15.56
C VAL A 177 -1.33 -9.62 16.67
N LEU A 178 -0.32 -10.11 17.38
CA LEU A 178 0.36 -9.43 18.46
C LEU A 178 1.75 -8.96 17.99
N HIS A 179 2.24 -7.89 18.59
CA HIS A 179 3.63 -7.47 18.51
C HIS A 179 4.24 -7.54 19.89
N CYS A 180 5.46 -8.04 19.99
CA CYS A 180 6.13 -8.18 21.27
C CYS A 180 7.65 -8.21 21.11
N TRP A 181 8.32 -8.19 22.25
CA TRP A 181 9.74 -8.44 22.37
C TRP A 181 9.97 -9.90 22.77
N ASP A 182 10.77 -10.64 22.00
CA ASP A 182 11.25 -11.97 22.38
C ASP A 182 12.57 -11.81 23.15
N GLU A 183 12.52 -11.93 24.48
CA GLU A 183 13.68 -11.78 25.36
C GLU A 183 14.75 -12.83 25.13
N LYS A 184 14.37 -14.04 24.68
CA LYS A 184 15.30 -15.15 24.46
C LYS A 184 16.27 -14.83 23.33
N PHE A 185 15.79 -14.14 22.30
CA PHE A 185 16.57 -13.80 21.10
C PHE A 185 16.88 -12.30 20.96
N GLY A 186 16.37 -11.45 21.85
CA GLY A 186 16.65 -10.02 21.89
C GLY A 186 16.15 -9.28 20.64
N ARG A 187 14.93 -9.59 20.17
CA ARG A 187 14.37 -8.99 18.94
C ARG A 187 12.86 -8.74 19.05
N ARG A 188 12.37 -7.78 18.27
CA ARG A 188 10.92 -7.61 18.06
C ARG A 188 10.41 -8.67 17.09
N VAL A 189 9.24 -9.23 17.40
CA VAL A 189 8.55 -10.23 16.58
C VAL A 189 7.07 -9.90 16.50
N SER A 190 6.40 -10.50 15.51
CA SER A 190 4.94 -10.59 15.49
C SER A 190 4.51 -12.01 15.85
N LEU A 191 3.42 -12.15 16.61
CA LEU A 191 2.80 -13.43 16.91
C LEU A 191 1.42 -13.49 16.26
N ILE A 192 1.07 -14.64 15.69
CA ILE A 192 -0.30 -14.96 15.31
C ILE A 192 -0.85 -15.91 16.36
N ALA A 193 -1.89 -15.49 17.09
CA ALA A 193 -2.63 -16.33 18.02
C ALA A 193 -3.89 -16.86 17.32
N VAL A 194 -3.92 -18.18 17.10
CA VAL A 194 -5.01 -18.91 16.45
C VAL A 194 -5.77 -19.69 17.53
N PRO A 195 -7.07 -19.43 17.76
CA PRO A 195 -7.82 -20.17 18.77
C PRO A 195 -7.80 -21.69 18.52
N ALA A 196 -7.51 -22.47 19.56
CA ALA A 196 -7.41 -23.93 19.47
C ALA A 196 -8.73 -24.63 19.07
N ASN A 197 -9.86 -23.95 19.27
CA ASN A 197 -11.20 -24.40 18.87
C ASN A 197 -11.61 -23.92 17.46
N SER A 198 -10.71 -23.24 16.73
CA SER A 198 -11.00 -22.82 15.36
C SER A 198 -11.25 -24.06 14.50
N PRO A 199 -12.37 -24.10 13.75
CA PRO A 199 -12.64 -25.21 12.83
C PRO A 199 -11.61 -25.28 11.70
N ALA A 200 -10.82 -24.22 11.51
CA ALA A 200 -9.84 -24.09 10.45
C ALA A 200 -8.38 -24.13 10.95
N ARG A 201 -8.17 -24.68 12.16
CA ARG A 201 -6.86 -24.73 12.83
C ARG A 201 -5.81 -25.50 12.02
N GLU A 202 -6.19 -26.64 11.46
CA GLU A 202 -5.29 -27.51 10.69
C GLU A 202 -4.90 -26.83 9.37
N GLU A 203 -5.85 -26.23 8.65
CA GLU A 203 -5.56 -25.49 7.43
C GLU A 203 -4.63 -24.30 7.70
N GLN A 204 -4.83 -23.59 8.83
CA GLN A 204 -3.97 -22.48 9.21
C GLN A 204 -2.55 -22.96 9.55
N PHE A 205 -2.39 -24.11 10.19
CA PHE A 205 -1.09 -24.71 10.45
C PHE A 205 -0.36 -25.07 9.14
N GLU A 206 -1.07 -25.68 8.19
CA GLU A 206 -0.57 -26.00 6.85
C GLU A 206 -0.15 -24.76 6.06
N LEU A 207 -0.92 -23.67 6.16
CA LEU A 207 -0.60 -22.37 5.56
C LEU A 207 0.72 -21.81 6.10
N VAL A 208 0.86 -21.78 7.43
CA VAL A 208 2.07 -21.26 8.09
C VAL A 208 3.28 -22.14 7.78
N ARG A 209 3.10 -23.48 7.78
CA ARG A 209 4.16 -24.42 7.44
C ARG A 209 4.70 -24.17 6.03
N THR A 210 3.82 -23.92 5.07
CA THR A 210 4.20 -23.59 3.69
C THR A 210 5.06 -22.33 3.63
N ALA A 211 4.69 -21.28 4.37
CA ALA A 211 5.49 -20.05 4.46
C ALA A 211 6.83 -20.24 5.21
N ALA A 212 6.91 -21.23 6.11
CA ALA A 212 8.09 -21.50 6.93
C ALA A 212 9.17 -22.34 6.22
N GLU A 213 8.86 -22.99 5.10
CA GLU A 213 9.77 -23.96 4.46
C GLU A 213 11.13 -23.35 4.11
N ARG A 214 11.14 -22.07 3.70
CA ARG A 214 12.34 -21.35 3.29
C ARG A 214 12.23 -19.85 3.57
N SER A 215 13.37 -19.21 3.74
CA SER A 215 13.46 -17.75 3.73
C SER A 215 13.22 -17.24 2.31
N VAL A 216 12.06 -16.61 2.09
CA VAL A 216 11.68 -16.05 0.79
C VAL A 216 11.63 -14.52 0.87
N PRO A 217 12.33 -13.79 -0.01
CA PRO A 217 12.21 -12.34 -0.08
C PRO A 217 10.76 -11.91 -0.31
N GLY A 218 10.28 -10.97 0.50
CA GLY A 218 8.88 -10.50 0.43
C GLY A 218 7.88 -11.38 1.17
N VAL A 219 8.32 -12.40 1.91
CA VAL A 219 7.48 -13.23 2.79
C VAL A 219 8.05 -13.14 4.21
N ALA A 220 7.19 -12.86 5.20
CA ALA A 220 7.59 -12.81 6.60
C ALA A 220 8.07 -14.18 7.07
N ALA A 221 9.30 -14.26 7.58
CA ALA A 221 9.87 -15.52 8.03
C ALA A 221 9.15 -16.01 9.30
N VAL A 222 8.87 -17.31 9.35
CA VAL A 222 8.34 -18.00 10.53
C VAL A 222 9.52 -18.56 11.32
N HIS A 223 9.67 -18.14 12.57
CA HIS A 223 10.81 -18.50 13.42
C HIS A 223 10.54 -19.67 14.34
N ASP A 224 9.30 -19.82 14.80
CA ASP A 224 8.93 -20.79 15.83
C ASP A 224 7.40 -20.94 15.89
N TRP A 225 6.91 -22.00 16.55
CA TRP A 225 5.50 -22.13 16.89
C TRP A 225 5.29 -22.88 18.21
N VAL A 226 4.22 -22.53 18.92
CA VAL A 226 3.86 -23.13 20.20
C VAL A 226 2.37 -23.43 20.22
N SER A 227 2.02 -24.68 20.50
CA SER A 227 0.63 -25.10 20.66
C SER A 227 0.26 -25.22 22.14
N THR A 228 -0.87 -24.63 22.51
CA THR A 228 -1.44 -24.69 23.85
C THR A 228 -2.88 -25.23 23.78
N PRO A 229 -3.51 -25.56 24.92
CA PRO A 229 -4.92 -25.95 24.93
C PRO A 229 -5.87 -24.86 24.41
N SER A 230 -5.46 -23.59 24.44
CA SER A 230 -6.30 -22.45 24.09
C SER A 230 -5.94 -21.81 22.76
N PHE A 231 -4.66 -21.82 22.37
CA PHE A 231 -4.17 -21.16 21.17
C PHE A 231 -3.00 -21.92 20.54
N ASP A 232 -2.85 -21.82 19.22
CA ASP A 232 -1.56 -21.95 18.57
C ASP A 232 -0.96 -20.56 18.36
N TYR A 233 0.31 -20.42 18.73
CA TYR A 233 1.10 -19.21 18.53
C TYR A 233 2.14 -19.47 17.46
N PHE A 234 2.11 -18.68 16.39
CA PHE A 234 3.16 -18.69 15.36
C PHE A 234 4.00 -17.43 15.51
N VAL A 235 5.32 -17.58 15.55
CA VAL A 235 6.28 -16.48 15.72
C VAL A 235 6.85 -16.09 14.37
N LEU A 236 6.70 -14.82 13.99
CA LEU A 236 7.15 -14.30 12.70
C LEU A 236 8.08 -13.10 12.86
N ASP A 237 8.73 -12.71 11.77
CA ASP A 237 9.33 -11.38 11.64
C ASP A 237 8.37 -10.28 12.10
N LYS A 238 8.94 -9.19 12.64
CA LYS A 238 8.15 -8.01 12.96
C LYS A 238 7.54 -7.47 11.66
N LEU A 239 6.22 -7.41 11.65
CA LEU A 239 5.43 -6.83 10.56
C LEU A 239 5.45 -5.30 10.71
N GLU A 240 6.06 -4.61 9.73
CA GLU A 240 6.32 -3.15 9.74
C GLU A 240 5.25 -2.33 8.98
N GLY A 241 4.06 -2.89 8.76
CA GLY A 241 2.97 -2.24 8.02
C GLY A 241 1.60 -2.70 8.50
N GLU A 242 0.54 -2.36 7.77
CA GLU A 242 -0.84 -2.78 8.07
C GLU A 242 -1.33 -3.81 7.04
N PRO A 243 -2.12 -4.83 7.44
CA PRO A 243 -2.80 -5.72 6.50
C PRO A 243 -3.64 -4.95 5.48
N LEU A 244 -3.57 -5.35 4.21
CA LEU A 244 -4.16 -4.63 3.10
C LEU A 244 -5.69 -4.64 3.17
N ASP A 245 -6.33 -5.70 3.67
CA ASP A 245 -7.79 -5.71 3.89
C ASP A 245 -8.26 -4.56 4.78
N ARG A 246 -7.50 -4.24 5.83
CA ARG A 246 -7.78 -3.10 6.70
C ARG A 246 -7.54 -1.78 5.99
N ILE A 247 -6.47 -1.68 5.20
CA ILE A 247 -6.21 -0.50 4.36
C ILE A 247 -7.35 -0.28 3.37
N LEU A 248 -7.87 -1.34 2.75
CA LEU A 248 -9.04 -1.27 1.85
C LEU A 248 -10.29 -0.83 2.61
N ALA A 249 -10.52 -1.36 3.82
CA ALA A 249 -11.66 -0.97 4.65
C ALA A 249 -11.59 0.50 5.11
N LYS A 250 -10.40 0.99 5.46
CA LYS A 250 -10.16 2.36 5.95
C LYS A 250 -10.14 3.39 4.82
N LEU A 251 -9.38 3.12 3.77
CA LEU A 251 -9.06 4.08 2.71
C LEU A 251 -9.83 3.81 1.40
N GLY A 252 -10.58 2.71 1.31
CA GLY A 252 -11.31 2.32 0.12
C GLY A 252 -10.42 1.72 -0.99
N PRO A 253 -10.93 1.69 -2.25
CA PRO A 253 -10.22 1.14 -3.40
C PRO A 253 -8.80 1.67 -3.58
N ARG A 254 -7.88 0.81 -4.00
CA ARG A 254 -6.55 1.21 -4.47
C ARG A 254 -6.61 1.56 -5.94
N ASP A 255 -5.86 2.58 -6.33
CA ASP A 255 -5.77 2.92 -7.75
C ASP A 255 -5.03 1.85 -8.55
N VAL A 256 -5.09 1.96 -9.89
CA VAL A 256 -4.47 0.96 -10.77
C VAL A 256 -2.95 0.90 -10.59
N ALA A 257 -2.30 2.02 -10.29
CA ALA A 257 -0.86 2.09 -10.08
C ALA A 257 -0.45 1.49 -8.73
N GLN A 258 -1.21 1.76 -7.66
CA GLN A 258 -1.06 1.15 -6.35
C GLN A 258 -1.30 -0.36 -6.42
N THR A 259 -2.40 -0.78 -7.07
CA THR A 259 -2.73 -2.19 -7.28
C THR A 259 -1.61 -2.91 -8.03
N ALA A 260 -1.12 -2.34 -9.13
CA ALA A 260 -0.03 -2.94 -9.90
C ALA A 260 1.26 -3.06 -9.06
N ARG A 261 1.64 -2.01 -8.31
CA ARG A 261 2.83 -2.03 -7.44
C ARG A 261 2.77 -3.12 -6.37
N ILE A 262 1.62 -3.29 -5.72
CA ILE A 262 1.43 -4.32 -4.70
C ILE A 262 1.42 -5.70 -5.36
N ALA A 263 0.66 -5.89 -6.44
CA ALA A 263 0.55 -7.16 -7.14
C ALA A 263 1.89 -7.64 -7.73
N ILE A 264 2.76 -6.74 -8.20
CA ILE A 264 4.12 -7.08 -8.63
C ILE A 264 4.91 -7.71 -7.48
N GLN A 265 4.92 -7.09 -6.30
CA GLN A 265 5.67 -7.58 -5.14
C GLN A 265 5.12 -8.92 -4.64
N VAL A 266 3.80 -9.07 -4.60
CA VAL A 266 3.13 -10.34 -4.25
C VAL A 266 3.50 -11.44 -5.26
N ALA A 267 3.40 -11.16 -6.55
CA ALA A 267 3.72 -12.13 -7.60
C ALA A 267 5.19 -12.58 -7.55
N GLU A 268 6.10 -11.66 -7.27
CA GLU A 268 7.53 -11.97 -7.11
C GLU A 268 7.79 -12.84 -5.88
N ALA A 269 7.14 -12.55 -4.75
CA ALA A 269 7.27 -13.34 -3.53
C ALA A 269 6.71 -14.77 -3.70
N ILE A 270 5.56 -14.92 -4.36
CA ILE A 270 4.89 -16.21 -4.57
C ILE A 270 5.69 -17.14 -5.48
N GLU A 271 6.33 -16.62 -6.53
CA GLU A 271 7.14 -17.44 -7.46
C GLU A 271 8.18 -18.31 -6.72
N PHE A 272 8.75 -17.78 -5.63
CA PHE A 272 9.74 -18.47 -4.82
C PHE A 272 9.12 -19.40 -3.75
N LEU A 273 7.84 -19.22 -3.41
CA LEU A 273 7.10 -20.11 -2.51
C LEU A 273 6.49 -21.31 -3.23
N THR A 274 6.13 -21.17 -4.51
CA THR A 274 5.50 -22.25 -5.28
C THR A 274 6.49 -23.37 -5.57
N PHE A 275 6.25 -24.57 -5.02
CA PHE A 275 7.01 -25.78 -5.32
C PHE A 275 6.08 -26.93 -5.78
N GLY A 276 6.32 -27.45 -6.97
CA GLY A 276 5.48 -28.50 -7.57
C GLY A 276 4.09 -28.00 -7.95
N SER A 277 3.06 -28.84 -7.82
CA SER A 277 1.67 -28.51 -8.20
C SER A 277 0.83 -27.92 -7.05
N ARG A 278 1.45 -27.47 -5.96
CA ARG A 278 0.73 -26.97 -4.77
C ARG A 278 0.65 -25.44 -4.79
N SER A 279 -0.55 -24.92 -4.52
CA SER A 279 -0.78 -23.48 -4.35
C SER A 279 -0.17 -22.99 -3.05
N SER A 280 0.27 -21.74 -3.02
CA SER A 280 0.68 -21.04 -1.80
C SER A 280 -0.49 -20.83 -0.82
N GLY A 281 -1.71 -20.56 -1.34
CA GLY A 281 -2.91 -20.32 -0.55
C GLY A 281 -2.85 -19.08 0.34
N ILE A 282 -1.82 -18.22 0.21
CA ILE A 282 -1.64 -17.02 1.04
C ILE A 282 -2.05 -15.75 0.30
N ILE A 283 -2.49 -15.80 -0.96
CA ILE A 283 -2.70 -14.61 -1.78
C ILE A 283 -4.07 -13.99 -1.49
N THR A 284 -4.13 -13.14 -0.46
CA THR A 284 -5.33 -12.40 -0.07
C THR A 284 -4.95 -11.02 0.48
N PRO A 285 -5.86 -10.03 0.46
CA PRO A 285 -5.62 -8.74 1.11
C PRO A 285 -5.30 -8.87 2.61
N GLN A 286 -5.84 -9.90 3.30
CA GLN A 286 -5.57 -10.14 4.72
C GLN A 286 -4.13 -10.58 5.00
N ASN A 287 -3.50 -11.23 4.03
CA ASN A 287 -2.16 -11.79 4.14
C ASN A 287 -1.09 -10.90 3.49
N VAL A 288 -1.46 -9.73 2.97
CA VAL A 288 -0.52 -8.76 2.40
C VAL A 288 -0.39 -7.60 3.37
N VAL A 289 0.77 -7.45 3.98
CA VAL A 289 1.12 -6.32 4.85
C VAL A 289 1.79 -5.25 4.01
N VAL A 290 1.22 -4.04 4.03
CA VAL A 290 1.73 -2.89 3.27
C VAL A 290 2.29 -1.85 4.23
N LYS A 291 3.55 -1.48 4.01
CA LYS A 291 4.24 -0.41 4.71
C LYS A 291 3.86 0.95 4.12
N ALA A 292 4.19 2.01 4.84
CA ALA A 292 3.88 3.37 4.45
C ALA A 292 4.53 3.82 3.14
N ASP A 293 5.75 3.36 2.89
CA ASP A 293 6.51 3.58 1.66
C ASP A 293 5.91 2.84 0.43
N GLY A 294 4.86 2.04 0.64
CA GLY A 294 4.20 1.23 -0.39
C GLY A 294 4.87 -0.13 -0.64
N THR A 295 5.87 -0.50 0.15
CA THR A 295 6.46 -1.85 0.14
C THR A 295 5.43 -2.85 0.69
N ALA A 296 5.25 -3.96 -0.01
CA ALA A 296 4.31 -5.02 0.35
C ALA A 296 5.04 -6.32 0.66
N SER A 297 4.58 -7.03 1.68
CA SER A 297 5.10 -8.33 2.08
C SER A 297 3.96 -9.29 2.40
N LEU A 298 4.18 -10.58 2.19
CA LEU A 298 3.23 -11.64 2.50
C LEU A 298 3.45 -12.16 3.91
N ALA A 299 2.38 -12.38 4.64
CA ALA A 299 2.38 -13.06 5.93
C ALA A 299 1.12 -13.94 6.02
N PRO A 300 1.22 -15.19 6.49
CA PRO A 300 0.09 -16.13 6.58
C PRO A 300 -0.84 -15.79 7.76
N LEU A 301 -1.40 -14.58 7.79
CA LEU A 301 -2.17 -14.02 8.91
C LEU A 301 -3.55 -14.67 9.08
N ALA A 302 -4.18 -15.07 7.97
CA ALA A 302 -5.50 -15.67 7.94
C ALA A 302 -5.67 -16.60 6.74
N LEU A 303 -6.64 -17.52 6.85
CA LEU A 303 -7.03 -18.36 5.74
C LEU A 303 -7.82 -17.58 4.67
N PRO A 304 -7.65 -17.91 3.39
CA PRO A 304 -8.50 -17.37 2.34
C PRO A 304 -9.97 -17.74 2.57
N SER A 305 -10.84 -16.74 2.44
CA SER A 305 -12.29 -16.94 2.57
C SER A 305 -12.88 -17.83 1.45
N TYR A 306 -12.14 -18.02 0.35
CA TYR A 306 -12.54 -18.81 -0.82
C TYR A 306 -11.92 -20.22 -0.87
N ALA A 307 -11.41 -20.75 0.24
CA ALA A 307 -10.85 -22.11 0.33
C ALA A 307 -11.86 -23.26 0.05
N VAL A 308 -13.00 -22.96 -0.60
CA VAL A 308 -13.99 -23.94 -1.04
C VAL A 308 -13.56 -24.55 -2.37
N PHE A 309 -13.03 -25.78 -2.26
CA PHE A 309 -13.17 -26.93 -3.15
C PHE A 309 -13.06 -26.72 -4.68
N GLY A 310 -11.97 -27.27 -5.23
CA GLY A 310 -12.08 -28.24 -6.32
C GLY A 310 -12.77 -27.76 -7.59
N THR A 311 -12.18 -26.80 -8.31
CA THR A 311 -12.33 -26.80 -9.77
C THR A 311 -10.98 -26.52 -10.41
N SER A 312 -10.39 -27.58 -10.98
CA SER A 312 -9.43 -27.44 -12.06
C SER A 312 -10.15 -26.76 -13.24
N ARG A 313 -10.18 -25.42 -13.25
CA ARG A 313 -10.38 -24.70 -14.52
C ARG A 313 -9.13 -24.95 -15.34
N ALA A 314 -9.30 -25.66 -16.44
CA ALA A 314 -8.22 -26.20 -17.25
C ALA A 314 -7.11 -25.16 -17.50
N GLY A 315 -5.90 -25.45 -17.00
CA GLY A 315 -4.66 -24.81 -17.43
C GLY A 315 -4.14 -23.62 -16.62
N VAL A 316 -4.83 -23.13 -15.59
CA VAL A 316 -4.34 -21.99 -14.76
C VAL A 316 -3.99 -22.47 -13.34
N SER A 317 -2.79 -22.15 -12.85
CA SER A 317 -2.40 -22.46 -11.47
C SER A 317 -3.27 -21.69 -10.48
N MET A 318 -3.62 -22.32 -9.35
CA MET A 318 -4.47 -21.69 -8.33
C MET A 318 -3.90 -20.34 -7.86
N ASP A 319 -2.58 -20.19 -7.68
CA ASP A 319 -1.98 -18.91 -7.29
C ASP A 319 -2.19 -17.78 -8.32
N LEU A 320 -2.24 -18.10 -9.62
CA LEU A 320 -2.55 -17.11 -10.65
C LEU A 320 -4.00 -16.66 -10.54
N TYR A 321 -4.90 -17.62 -10.28
CA TYR A 321 -6.30 -17.34 -10.05
C TYR A 321 -6.50 -16.43 -8.82
N GLU A 322 -5.83 -16.76 -7.71
CA GLU A 322 -5.84 -15.97 -6.48
C GLU A 322 -5.25 -14.57 -6.70
N LEU A 323 -4.14 -14.44 -7.43
CA LEU A 323 -3.54 -13.15 -7.77
C LEU A 323 -4.47 -12.27 -8.61
N GLY A 324 -5.21 -12.87 -9.54
CA GLY A 324 -6.23 -12.19 -10.34
C GLY A 324 -7.37 -11.62 -9.48
N HIS A 325 -7.87 -12.40 -8.51
CA HIS A 325 -8.88 -11.92 -7.56
C HIS A 325 -8.35 -10.92 -6.56
N PHE A 326 -7.12 -11.10 -6.09
CA PHE A 326 -6.44 -10.14 -5.24
C PHE A 326 -6.38 -8.74 -5.88
N MET A 327 -6.02 -8.66 -7.16
CA MET A 327 -6.04 -7.39 -7.90
C MET A 327 -7.45 -6.80 -8.00
N LYS A 328 -8.49 -7.62 -8.16
CA LYS A 328 -9.89 -7.16 -8.14
C LYS A 328 -10.28 -6.60 -6.79
N ASP A 329 -9.95 -7.28 -5.71
CA ASP A 329 -10.23 -6.83 -4.34
C ASP A 329 -9.57 -5.47 -4.06
N CYS A 330 -8.32 -5.30 -4.49
CA CYS A 330 -7.62 -4.01 -4.41
C CYS A 330 -8.39 -2.89 -5.12
N LEU A 331 -8.80 -3.14 -6.38
CA LEU A 331 -9.49 -2.15 -7.22
C LEU A 331 -10.93 -1.89 -6.79
N ALA A 332 -11.56 -2.84 -6.09
CA ALA A 332 -12.90 -2.70 -5.56
C ALA A 332 -12.94 -2.13 -4.14
N GLY A 333 -11.82 -2.15 -3.42
CA GLY A 333 -11.75 -1.70 -2.03
C GLY A 333 -12.41 -2.64 -1.02
N GLN A 334 -12.66 -3.89 -1.40
CA GLN A 334 -13.29 -4.88 -0.53
C GLN A 334 -12.75 -6.28 -0.82
N VAL A 335 -12.66 -7.11 0.22
CA VAL A 335 -12.26 -8.51 0.11
C VAL A 335 -13.39 -9.34 -0.48
N ASN A 336 -13.06 -10.27 -1.38
CA ASN A 336 -14.03 -11.08 -2.13
C ASN A 336 -15.01 -10.23 -2.95
N ALA A 337 -14.50 -9.21 -3.64
CA ALA A 337 -15.32 -8.34 -4.45
C ALA A 337 -16.09 -9.16 -5.52
N PRO A 338 -17.40 -8.88 -5.74
CA PRO A 338 -18.12 -9.48 -6.85
C PRO A 338 -17.43 -9.10 -8.16
N GLN A 339 -17.58 -9.94 -9.20
CA GLN A 339 -16.93 -9.68 -10.49
C GLN A 339 -17.19 -8.23 -10.93
N PRO A 340 -16.17 -7.49 -11.38
CA PRO A 340 -16.34 -6.08 -11.73
C PRO A 340 -17.36 -5.96 -12.87
N THR A 341 -18.57 -5.54 -12.53
CA THR A 341 -19.60 -5.15 -13.49
C THR A 341 -19.41 -3.67 -13.80
N GLY A 342 -18.46 -3.35 -14.69
CA GLY A 342 -18.28 -1.96 -15.16
C GLY A 342 -16.83 -1.55 -15.42
N SER A 343 -16.69 -0.61 -16.36
CA SER A 343 -15.46 -0.09 -16.99
C SER A 343 -14.53 0.73 -16.06
N TYR A 344 -14.18 0.21 -14.88
CA TYR A 344 -13.34 0.93 -13.90
C TYR A 344 -11.86 0.53 -13.93
N THR A 345 -11.52 -0.55 -14.63
CA THR A 345 -10.16 -1.00 -14.85
C THR A 345 -9.59 -0.41 -16.14
N LEU A 346 -8.33 0.03 -16.12
CA LEU A 346 -7.63 0.30 -17.38
C LEU A 346 -7.65 -0.99 -18.22
N PRO A 347 -7.87 -0.94 -19.55
CA PRO A 347 -7.93 -2.15 -20.38
C PRO A 347 -6.72 -3.07 -20.21
N ALA A 348 -5.55 -2.49 -19.95
CA ALA A 348 -4.32 -3.21 -19.61
C ALA A 348 -4.41 -3.99 -18.30
N MET A 349 -4.96 -3.40 -17.22
CA MET A 349 -5.16 -4.10 -15.94
C MET A 349 -6.21 -5.19 -16.07
N GLN A 350 -7.30 -4.92 -16.80
CA GLN A 350 -8.33 -5.92 -17.06
C GLN A 350 -7.77 -7.11 -17.85
N ASP A 351 -6.93 -6.88 -18.86
CA ASP A 351 -6.25 -7.94 -19.61
C ASP A 351 -5.43 -8.85 -18.69
N VAL A 352 -4.65 -8.27 -17.79
CA VAL A 352 -3.86 -9.03 -16.82
C VAL A 352 -4.76 -9.84 -15.89
N ILE A 353 -5.80 -9.23 -15.33
CA ILE A 353 -6.77 -9.90 -14.45
C ILE A 353 -7.45 -11.06 -15.19
N ASP A 354 -7.96 -10.83 -16.41
CA ASP A 354 -8.69 -11.83 -17.21
C ASP A 354 -7.83 -13.06 -17.52
N ARG A 355 -6.55 -12.84 -17.82
CA ARG A 355 -5.56 -13.92 -18.07
C ARG A 355 -5.22 -14.69 -16.79
N CYS A 356 -5.18 -14.02 -15.64
CA CYS A 356 -4.96 -14.63 -14.33
C CYS A 356 -6.15 -15.52 -13.89
N ILE A 357 -7.40 -15.10 -14.15
CA ILE A 357 -8.60 -15.84 -13.73
C ILE A 357 -9.13 -16.84 -14.77
N GLY A 358 -8.47 -16.93 -15.94
CA GLY A 358 -8.84 -17.83 -17.03
C GLY A 358 -10.09 -17.42 -17.82
N VAL A 359 -10.43 -16.13 -17.88
CA VAL A 359 -11.52 -15.60 -18.73
C VAL A 359 -11.07 -15.49 -20.19
N ARG A 360 -9.77 -15.31 -20.45
CA ARG A 360 -9.16 -15.31 -21.79
C ARG A 360 -8.24 -16.53 -21.94
N THR A 361 -8.52 -17.39 -22.91
CA THR A 361 -7.84 -18.69 -23.08
C THR A 361 -6.70 -18.70 -24.10
N GLU A 362 -6.51 -17.63 -24.87
CA GLU A 362 -5.53 -17.64 -25.97
C GLU A 362 -4.07 -17.46 -25.50
N GLU A 363 -3.84 -16.81 -24.35
CA GLU A 363 -2.50 -16.63 -23.75
C GLU A 363 -2.55 -16.56 -22.21
N PRO A 364 -2.80 -17.66 -21.48
CA PRO A 364 -2.71 -17.64 -20.01
C PRO A 364 -1.29 -17.35 -19.55
N PHE A 365 -1.14 -16.76 -18.35
CA PHE A 365 0.18 -16.69 -17.72
C PHE A 365 0.61 -18.09 -17.28
N ALA A 366 1.90 -18.39 -17.45
CA ALA A 366 2.47 -19.65 -17.00
C ALA A 366 3.02 -19.60 -15.56
N SER A 367 3.29 -18.39 -15.04
CA SER A 367 3.78 -18.21 -13.66
C SER A 367 3.49 -16.80 -13.12
N PRO A 368 3.43 -16.63 -11.78
CA PRO A 368 3.33 -15.32 -11.13
C PRO A 368 4.36 -14.30 -11.65
N LEU A 369 5.61 -14.70 -11.89
CA LEU A 369 6.63 -13.79 -12.43
C LEU A 369 6.28 -13.23 -13.82
N GLN A 370 5.53 -13.97 -14.66
CA GLN A 370 5.04 -13.42 -15.93
C GLN A 370 3.99 -12.33 -15.71
N VAL A 371 3.16 -12.45 -14.66
CA VAL A 371 2.22 -11.41 -14.26
C VAL A 371 2.98 -10.16 -13.84
N ALA A 372 4.00 -10.29 -12.99
CA ALA A 372 4.84 -9.17 -12.55
C ALA A 372 5.50 -8.45 -13.75
N ARG A 373 6.12 -9.21 -14.67
CA ARG A 373 6.72 -8.66 -15.89
C ARG A 373 5.71 -7.94 -16.76
N ARG A 374 4.52 -8.51 -16.93
CA ARG A 374 3.44 -7.90 -17.72
C ARG A 374 2.94 -6.62 -17.07
N LEU A 375 2.76 -6.60 -15.75
CA LEU A 375 2.39 -5.39 -15.02
C LEU A 375 3.45 -4.28 -15.17
N ARG A 376 4.74 -4.62 -15.10
CA ARG A 376 5.85 -3.68 -15.33
C ARG A 376 5.94 -3.16 -16.77
N SER A 377 5.36 -3.86 -17.74
CA SER A 377 5.36 -3.43 -19.15
C SER A 377 4.41 -2.27 -19.45
N PHE A 378 3.57 -1.87 -18.48
CA PHE A 378 2.62 -0.78 -18.62
C PHE A 378 3.02 0.42 -17.76
N SER A 379 2.71 1.62 -18.26
CA SER A 379 2.75 2.86 -17.47
C SER A 379 1.39 3.08 -16.80
N TRP A 380 1.34 2.93 -15.49
CA TRP A 380 0.11 3.10 -14.71
C TRP A 380 -0.03 4.54 -14.22
N ALA A 381 -0.84 5.34 -14.91
CA ALA A 381 -1.20 6.67 -14.41
C ALA A 381 -2.21 6.53 -13.24
N PRO A 382 -2.01 7.22 -12.09
CA PRO A 382 -2.98 7.23 -11.02
C PRO A 382 -4.29 7.88 -11.51
N LYS A 383 -5.40 7.15 -11.40
CA LYS A 383 -6.73 7.74 -11.57
C LYS A 383 -7.25 8.10 -10.18
N SER A 384 -7.60 9.37 -9.98
CA SER A 384 -8.40 9.79 -8.83
C SER A 384 -9.73 9.04 -8.86
N PHE A 385 -9.93 8.09 -7.95
CA PHE A 385 -11.24 7.46 -7.76
C PHE A 385 -12.13 8.51 -7.09
N ALA A 386 -13.02 9.13 -7.87
CA ALA A 386 -14.18 9.76 -7.27
C ALA A 386 -14.93 8.68 -6.47
N LYS A 387 -15.29 9.03 -5.22
CA LYS A 387 -16.11 8.28 -4.26
C LYS A 387 -16.87 7.11 -4.89
N ALA A 388 -16.70 5.90 -4.32
CA ALA A 388 -17.37 4.68 -4.76
C ALA A 388 -18.85 4.97 -5.09
N PRO A 389 -19.32 4.69 -6.32
CA PRO A 389 -20.70 4.97 -6.68
C PRO A 389 -21.62 4.06 -5.88
N ASP A 390 -22.72 4.64 -5.40
CA ASP A 390 -23.84 3.93 -4.81
C ASP A 390 -24.34 2.85 -5.79
N LEU A 391 -24.18 1.58 -5.42
CA LEU A 391 -24.51 0.42 -6.25
C LEU A 391 -26.03 0.21 -6.23
N GLY A 392 -26.75 1.10 -6.91
CA GLY A 392 -28.14 0.91 -7.30
C GLY A 392 -28.28 -0.23 -8.32
N THR A 393 -29.39 -0.95 -8.24
CA THR A 393 -29.67 -2.22 -8.95
C THR A 393 -29.50 -2.16 -10.48
N PRO A 394 -28.97 -3.24 -11.10
CA PRO A 394 -28.65 -3.28 -12.52
C PRO A 394 -29.91 -3.61 -13.32
N GLN A 395 -30.07 -3.02 -14.52
CA GLN A 395 -30.36 -3.76 -15.76
C GLN A 395 -30.80 -2.84 -16.91
N GLN A 396 -30.37 -3.22 -18.12
CA GLN A 396 -30.94 -2.90 -19.43
C GLN A 396 -30.91 -1.45 -19.97
N ALA A 397 -30.84 -0.40 -19.15
CA ALA A 397 -31.01 0.98 -19.62
C ALA A 397 -29.76 1.58 -20.32
N ASP A 398 -28.56 1.28 -19.83
CA ASP A 398 -27.36 2.03 -20.22
C ASP A 398 -26.85 1.68 -21.62
N LYS A 399 -27.16 0.47 -22.11
CA LYS A 399 -26.74 0.01 -23.44
C LYS A 399 -27.55 0.68 -24.57
N THR A 400 -28.78 1.10 -24.29
CA THR A 400 -29.69 1.69 -25.30
C THR A 400 -29.62 3.22 -25.28
N ALA A 401 -29.41 3.81 -24.11
CA ALA A 401 -29.33 5.26 -23.92
C ALA A 401 -28.06 5.90 -24.50
N LEU A 402 -26.92 5.20 -24.48
CA LEU A 402 -25.65 5.72 -24.99
C LEU A 402 -25.55 5.72 -26.53
N LEU A 403 -26.22 4.79 -27.20
CA LEU A 403 -26.23 4.73 -28.68
C LEU A 403 -27.23 5.72 -29.29
N GLY A 404 -28.36 6.00 -28.64
CA GLY A 404 -29.37 6.93 -29.14
C GLY A 404 -29.03 8.42 -28.98
N SER A 405 -28.05 8.76 -28.12
CA SER A 405 -27.69 10.15 -27.80
C SER A 405 -26.57 10.74 -28.68
N VAL A 406 -25.99 9.94 -29.58
CA VAL A 406 -24.97 10.40 -30.56
C VAL A 406 -25.62 11.15 -31.73
N GLU A 407 -26.92 10.95 -32.00
CA GLU A 407 -27.56 11.47 -33.21
C GLU A 407 -28.00 12.95 -33.16
N THR A 408 -27.98 13.57 -31.99
CA THR A 408 -28.44 14.96 -31.83
C THR A 408 -27.30 15.97 -31.66
N LEU A 409 -26.03 15.51 -31.70
CA LEU A 409 -24.86 16.36 -31.53
C LEU A 409 -24.45 17.07 -32.85
N PRO A 410 -23.91 18.32 -32.78
CA PRO A 410 -23.42 19.05 -33.94
C PRO A 410 -22.26 18.30 -34.65
N ALA A 411 -22.21 18.37 -35.98
CA ALA A 411 -21.36 17.54 -36.84
C ALA A 411 -19.87 17.45 -36.45
N LYS A 412 -19.29 18.53 -35.89
CA LYS A 412 -17.88 18.53 -35.43
C LYS A 412 -17.61 17.62 -34.21
N LYS A 413 -18.60 17.35 -33.35
CA LYS A 413 -18.44 16.41 -32.20
C LYS A 413 -18.77 14.96 -32.54
N ARG A 414 -19.62 14.72 -33.54
CA ARG A 414 -19.93 13.38 -34.09
C ARG A 414 -18.70 12.71 -34.71
N SER A 415 -17.96 13.45 -35.52
CA SER A 415 -16.77 12.94 -36.23
C SER A 415 -15.65 12.46 -35.29
N TRP A 416 -15.56 12.99 -34.07
CA TRP A 416 -14.59 12.54 -33.07
C TRP A 416 -15.03 11.26 -32.34
N LEU A 417 -16.34 11.09 -32.08
CA LEU A 417 -16.90 9.87 -31.45
C LEU A 417 -17.02 8.69 -32.43
N GLU A 418 -17.36 8.94 -33.69
CA GLU A 418 -17.40 7.91 -34.76
C GLU A 418 -15.98 7.38 -35.10
N ALA A 419 -14.95 8.20 -34.92
CA ALA A 419 -13.55 7.80 -35.01
C ALA A 419 -13.08 6.94 -33.81
N LEU A 420 -13.65 7.16 -32.62
CA LEU A 420 -13.30 6.45 -31.37
C LEU A 420 -13.99 5.08 -31.24
N PHE A 421 -15.17 4.90 -31.82
CA PHE A 421 -15.95 3.64 -31.79
C PHE A 421 -15.92 2.84 -33.10
N GLY A 422 -15.07 3.25 -34.06
CA GLY A 422 -14.48 2.32 -35.03
C GLY A 422 -15.42 1.68 -36.05
N ARG A 423 -16.55 2.29 -36.41
CA ARG A 423 -17.14 2.04 -37.75
C ARG A 423 -16.65 3.12 -38.70
N LYS A 424 -15.71 2.79 -39.58
CA LYS A 424 -15.63 3.47 -40.87
C LYS A 424 -16.85 3.05 -41.68
N ALA A 425 -17.52 4.05 -42.24
CA ALA A 425 -18.54 3.88 -43.25
C ALA A 425 -18.02 3.03 -44.42
N ALA A 426 -18.72 1.93 -44.69
CA ALA A 426 -19.51 1.82 -45.92
C ALA A 426 -20.96 1.50 -45.49
#